data_AF-A0A382AMY1-F1
#
_entry.id   AF-A0A382AMY1-F1
#
_cell.length_a   1.000
_cell.length_b   1.000
_cell.length_c   1.000
_cell.angle_alpha   90.00
_cell.angle_beta   90.00
_cell.angle_gamma   90.00
#
_symmetry.space_group_name_H-M   'P 1'
#
loop_
_entity.id
_entity.type
_entity.pdbx_description
1 polymer ?
#
loop_
_entity_poly.entity_id
_entity_poly.type
_entity_poly.pdbx_seq_one_letter_code
_entity_poly.pdbx_strand_id
1 'polypeptide(L)' 'ENSINYFNIPKRFIPMAMITIGYQLVENKIPEDMKEREYSDRVRNSLDMNFFEGTWDVPILLSS' A
#
# COMPACT_ATOMS: atom_id res chain seq x y z
N GLU A 1 10.40 -19.55 4.73
CA GLU A 1 9.22 -20.42 4.84
C GLU A 1 7.98 -19.60 4.50
N ASN A 2 7.04 -20.09 3.69
CA ASN A 2 5.85 -19.30 3.30
C ASN A 2 4.76 -19.38 4.40
N SER A 3 4.00 -18.30 4.58
CA SER A 3 2.96 -18.15 5.62
C SER A 3 1.95 -19.31 5.65
N ILE A 4 1.64 -19.88 4.48
CA ILE A 4 0.74 -21.03 4.32
C ILE A 4 1.17 -22.23 5.17
N ASN A 5 2.47 -22.57 5.16
CA ASN A 5 2.98 -23.72 5.91
C ASN A 5 3.01 -23.43 7.41
N TYR A 6 3.44 -22.22 7.79
CA TYR A 6 3.59 -21.84 9.20
C TYR A 6 2.25 -21.82 9.95
N PHE A 7 1.19 -21.35 9.30
CA PHE A 7 -0.14 -21.25 9.89
C PHE A 7 -1.08 -22.40 9.49
N ASN A 8 -0.57 -23.44 8.82
CA ASN A 8 -1.35 -24.58 8.34
C ASN A 8 -2.60 -24.15 7.53
N ILE A 9 -2.45 -23.17 6.65
CA ILE A 9 -3.56 -22.60 5.89
C ILE A 9 -4.03 -23.63 4.85
N PRO A 10 -5.32 -24.04 4.84
CA PRO A 10 -5.82 -25.01 3.88
C PRO A 10 -5.72 -24.50 2.43
N LYS A 11 -5.45 -25.41 1.48
CA LYS A 11 -5.23 -25.10 0.06
C LYS A 11 -6.35 -24.30 -0.63
N ARG A 12 -7.57 -24.32 -0.07
CA ARG A 12 -8.73 -23.58 -0.61
C ARG A 12 -8.75 -22.10 -0.21
N PHE A 13 -7.81 -21.64 0.61
CA PHE A 13 -7.70 -20.26 1.06
C PHE A 13 -6.40 -19.64 0.57
N ILE A 14 -6.48 -18.38 0.15
CA ILE A 14 -5.34 -17.59 -0.29
C ILE A 14 -5.15 -16.45 0.73
N PRO A 15 -3.99 -16.36 1.39
CA PRO A 15 -3.67 -15.21 2.24
C PRO A 15 -3.56 -13.95 1.37
N MET A 16 -4.32 -12.91 1.71
CA MET A 16 -4.33 -11.64 0.96
C MET A 16 -3.29 -10.65 1.47
N ALA A 17 -3.07 -10.64 2.79
CA ALA A 17 -2.14 -9.72 3.44
C ALA A 17 -1.72 -10.27 4.81
N MET A 18 -0.56 -9.80 5.29
CA MET A 18 -0.15 -9.88 6.69
C MET A 18 -0.14 -8.45 7.24
N ILE A 19 -0.76 -8.23 8.40
CA ILE A 19 -0.91 -6.90 9.00
C ILE A 19 -0.10 -6.86 10.30
N THR A 20 0.84 -5.93 10.39
CA THR A 20 1.58 -5.64 11.62
C THR A 20 0.81 -4.61 12.43
N ILE A 21 0.59 -4.89 13.71
CA ILE A 21 -0.11 -3.99 14.64
C ILE A 21 0.80 -3.75 15.84
N GLY A 22 0.99 -2.49 16.20
CA GLY A 22 1.82 -2.09 17.33
C GLY A 22 1.89 -0.58 17.46
N TYR A 23 2.59 -0.11 18.49
CA TYR A 23 2.90 1.31 18.64
C TYR A 23 4.05 1.69 17.71
N GLN A 24 4.05 2.96 17.27
CA GLN A 24 5.11 3.52 16.45
C GLN A 24 6.47 3.39 17.15
N LEU A 25 7.49 2.97 16.39
CA LEU A 25 8.85 2.93 16.88
C LEU A 25 9.39 4.35 17.06
N VAL A 26 10.22 4.58 18.08
CA VAL A 26 10.92 5.86 18.24
C VAL A 26 11.87 6.11 17.07
N GLU A 27 11.92 7.35 16.58
CA GLU A 27 12.62 7.75 15.34
C GLU A 27 14.08 7.28 15.28
N ASN A 28 14.81 7.41 16.40
CA ASN A 28 16.23 7.03 16.48
C ASN A 28 16.48 5.52 16.41
N LYS A 29 15.43 4.69 16.44
CA LYS A 29 15.50 3.24 16.26
C LYS A 29 15.01 2.77 14.89
N ILE A 30 14.49 3.66 14.05
CA ILE A 30 14.09 3.33 12.68
C ILE A 30 15.38 3.15 11.85
N PRO A 31 15.55 2.04 11.11
CA PRO A 31 16.68 1.87 10.19
C PRO A 31 16.75 3.00 9.16
N GLU A 32 17.97 3.43 8.82
CA GLU A 32 18.17 4.63 7.98
C GLU A 32 17.51 4.52 6.60
N ASP A 33 17.54 3.32 6.01
CA ASP A 33 16.90 2.98 4.73
C ASP A 33 15.36 3.01 4.79
N MET A 34 14.78 2.94 5.99
CA MET A 34 13.34 3.00 6.20
C MET A 34 12.85 4.40 6.63
N LYS A 35 13.72 5.22 7.22
CA LYS A 35 13.36 6.58 7.68
C LYS A 35 12.83 7.46 6.56
N GLU A 36 13.51 7.47 5.41
CA GLU A 36 13.07 8.29 4.26
C GLU A 36 11.62 7.95 3.87
N ARG A 37 11.29 6.65 3.80
CA ARG A 37 9.96 6.18 3.45
C ARG A 37 8.90 6.48 4.52
N GLU A 38 9.28 6.39 5.79
CA GLU A 38 8.39 6.67 6.93
C GLU A 38 7.91 8.13 6.92
N TYR A 39 8.80 9.06 6.58
CA TYR A 39 8.52 10.49 6.64
C TYR A 39 8.17 11.13 5.29
N SER A 40 8.29 10.38 4.19
CA SER A 40 7.91 10.87 2.87
C SER A 40 6.40 11.13 2.76
N ASP A 41 6.03 12.18 2.02
CA ASP A 41 4.63 12.45 1.70
C ASP A 41 4.01 11.28 0.93
N ARG A 42 2.73 11.00 1.23
CA ARG A 42 2.02 9.87 0.64
C ARG A 42 1.72 10.15 -0.84
N VAL A 43 2.53 9.66 -1.76
CA VAL A 43 2.33 9.80 -3.22
C VAL A 43 1.04 9.08 -3.69
N ARG A 44 0.25 9.74 -4.54
CA ARG A 44 -0.87 9.14 -5.29
C ARG A 44 -0.72 9.39 -6.77
N ASN A 45 -1.32 8.51 -7.55
CA ASN A 45 -1.67 8.82 -8.93
C ASN A 45 -2.66 9.99 -8.95
N SER A 46 -2.54 10.85 -9.95
CA SER A 46 -3.52 11.91 -10.18
C SER A 46 -4.89 11.32 -10.53
N LEU A 47 -5.98 12.04 -10.26
CA LEU A 47 -7.33 11.49 -10.47
C LEU A 47 -7.60 11.22 -11.95
N ASP A 48 -7.16 12.09 -12.84
CA ASP A 48 -7.27 11.91 -14.30
C ASP A 48 -6.64 10.61 -14.81
N MET A 49 -5.72 9.99 -14.05
CA MET A 49 -5.15 8.69 -14.42
C MET A 49 -6.10 7.50 -14.21
N ASN A 50 -7.08 7.63 -13.31
CA ASN A 50 -7.94 6.50 -12.91
C ASN A 50 -9.44 6.79 -13.04
N PHE A 51 -9.83 8.03 -13.39
CA PHE A 51 -11.22 8.46 -13.48
C PHE A 51 -11.51 9.02 -14.86
N PHE A 52 -12.52 8.45 -15.52
CA PHE A 52 -12.88 8.76 -16.90
C PHE A 52 -14.33 9.26 -17.02
N GLU A 53 -14.59 10.10 -18.01
CA GLU A 53 -15.88 10.72 -18.31
C GLU A 53 -16.53 10.07 -19.55
N GLY A 54 -17.63 9.36 -19.34
CA GLY A 54 -18.51 8.80 -20.39
C GLY A 54 -17.93 7.63 -21.20
N THR A 55 -16.63 7.62 -21.42
CA THR A 55 -15.89 6.61 -22.20
C THR A 55 -14.56 6.28 -21.54
N TRP A 56 -14.10 5.05 -21.73
CA TRP A 56 -12.78 4.62 -21.27
C TRP A 56 -11.68 5.51 -21.85
N ASP A 57 -10.62 5.78 -21.07
CA ASP A 57 -9.48 6.63 -21.43
C ASP A 57 -9.80 8.10 -21.76
N VAL A 58 -10.99 8.60 -21.42
CA VAL A 58 -11.31 10.04 -21.47
C VAL A 58 -11.22 10.61 -20.06
N PRO A 59 -10.07 11.17 -19.63
CA PRO A 59 -9.85 11.57 -18.25
C PRO A 59 -10.77 12.71 -17.81
N ILE A 60 -11.12 12.74 -16.53
CA ILE A 60 -11.81 13.89 -15.93
C ILE A 60 -10.94 15.16 -16.01
N LEU A 61 -11.58 16.31 -16.24
CA LEU A 61 -10.91 17.59 -16.11
C LEU A 61 -10.71 17.92 -14.62
N LEU A 62 -9.45 18.04 -14.21
CA LEU A 62 -9.13 18.57 -12.90
C LEU A 62 -9.39 20.08 -12.91
N SER A 63 -10.29 20.56 -12.04
CA SER A 63 -10.42 22.00 -11.81
C SER A 63 -9.13 22.51 -11.16
N SER A 64 -8.42 23.37 -11.88
CA SER A 64 -7.25 24.14 -11.40
C SER A 64 -7.62 25.16 -10.34
#